data_AF-A0ABD3KI94-F1
#
_entry.id   AF-A0ABD3KI94-F1
#
_cell.length_a   1.000
_cell.length_b   1.000
_cell.length_c   1.000
_cell.angle_alpha   90.00
_cell.angle_beta   90.00
_cell.angle_gamma   90.00
#
_symmetry.space_group_name_H-M   'P 1'
#
loop_
_entity.id
_entity.type
_entity.pdbx_description
1 polymer ?
#
loop_
_entity_poly.entity_id
_entity_poly.type
_entity_poly.pdbx_seq_one_letter_code
_entity_poly.pdbx_strand_id
1 'polypeptide(L)'
;MKMKLFLLFVATILLFQAFAEASSATDASRAVASMNGGGSESTNIDKQHQHHPRKINCSYACARRCSKSSRKNVCHRACKTCCARCHCVPPGTYGNKNACPCYARLKTHGNRPKCP
;
A
#
# COMPACT_ATOMS: atom_id res chain seq x y z
N MET A 1 20.18 -51.02 4.41
CA MET A 1 20.38 -49.57 4.12
C MET A 1 19.14 -48.70 4.35
N LYS A 2 17.91 -49.24 4.30
CA LYS A 2 16.67 -48.48 4.56
C LYS A 2 16.50 -47.99 6.01
N MET A 3 17.01 -48.73 6.99
CA MET A 3 16.93 -48.35 8.41
C MET A 3 17.80 -47.13 8.77
N LYS A 4 18.96 -46.96 8.11
CA LYS A 4 19.81 -45.77 8.28
C LYS A 4 19.18 -44.52 7.66
N LEU A 5 18.51 -44.67 6.51
CA LEU A 5 17.77 -43.57 5.88
C LEU A 5 16.55 -43.15 6.69
N PHE A 6 15.85 -44.11 7.32
CA PHE A 6 14.74 -43.84 8.22
C PHE A 6 15.19 -43.12 9.50
N LEU A 7 16.32 -43.53 10.08
CA LEU A 7 16.90 -42.87 11.26
C LEU A 7 17.33 -41.42 10.96
N LEU A 8 17.87 -41.15 9.77
CA LEU A 8 18.20 -39.79 9.34
C LEU A 8 16.95 -38.92 9.17
N PHE A 9 15.87 -39.47 8.61
CA PHE A 9 14.60 -38.74 8.42
C PHE A 9 13.91 -38.42 9.75
N VAL A 10 13.98 -39.32 10.73
CA VAL A 10 13.45 -39.07 12.08
C VAL A 10 14.31 -38.02 12.82
N ALA A 11 15.63 -38.06 12.68
CA ALA A 11 16.53 -37.08 13.31
C ALA A 11 16.34 -35.65 12.76
N THR A 12 16.09 -35.50 11.45
CA THR A 12 15.82 -34.19 10.84
C THR A 12 14.46 -33.63 11.26
N ILE A 13 13.43 -34.46 11.38
CA ILE A 13 12.11 -34.05 11.86
C ILE A 13 12.17 -33.61 13.33
N LEU A 14 12.92 -34.33 14.17
CA LEU A 14 13.12 -33.95 15.58
C LEU A 14 13.91 -32.64 15.74
N LEU A 15 14.89 -32.38 14.86
CA LEU A 15 15.57 -31.08 14.80
C LEU A 15 14.60 -29.94 14.42
N PHE A 16 13.70 -30.15 13.47
CA PHE A 16 12.72 -29.12 13.06
C PHE A 16 11.69 -28.79 14.15
N GLN A 17 11.28 -29.75 14.98
CA GLN A 17 10.36 -29.48 16.10
C GLN A 17 11.02 -28.71 17.25
N ALA A 18 12.34 -28.83 17.43
CA ALA A 18 13.07 -28.03 18.43
C ALA A 18 13.13 -26.52 18.07
N PHE A 19 12.97 -26.15 16.80
CA PHE A 19 12.98 -24.74 16.36
C PHE A 19 11.61 -24.04 16.46
N ALA A 20 10.53 -24.77 16.73
CA ALA A 20 9.19 -24.19 16.85
C ALA A 20 8.90 -23.57 18.23
N GLU A 21 9.65 -23.95 19.28
CA GLU A 21 9.39 -23.49 20.67
C GLU A 21 10.39 -22.42 21.16
N ALA A 22 11.46 -22.12 20.42
CA ALA A 22 12.41 -21.06 20.77
C ALA A 22 12.03 -19.65 20.27
N SER A 23 10.82 -19.45 19.73
CA SER A 23 10.29 -18.13 19.36
C SER A 23 9.24 -17.64 20.36
N SER A 24 9.49 -17.78 21.66
CA SER A 24 8.66 -17.13 22.69
C SER A 24 9.49 -16.72 23.91
N ALA A 25 10.20 -15.60 23.79
CA ALA A 25 10.43 -14.57 24.82
C ALA A 25 11.70 -13.76 24.54
N THR A 26 11.53 -12.54 24.04
CA THR A 26 12.05 -11.33 24.70
C THR A 26 11.35 -10.13 24.10
N ASP A 27 10.48 -9.54 24.92
CA ASP A 27 10.07 -8.16 24.78
C ASP A 27 11.29 -7.27 25.05
N ALA A 28 11.75 -6.54 24.03
CA ALA A 28 12.64 -5.39 24.19
C ALA A 28 12.33 -4.36 23.10
N SER A 29 11.31 -3.55 23.40
CA SER A 29 11.20 -2.13 23.08
C SER A 29 12.32 -1.51 22.22
N ARG A 30 11.92 -1.09 21.01
CA ARG A 30 12.21 0.20 20.36
C ARG A 30 13.68 0.64 20.18
N ALA A 31 14.21 0.42 18.99
CA ALA A 31 15.08 1.40 18.32
C ALA A 31 15.03 1.26 16.78
N VAL A 32 13.92 1.69 16.16
CA VAL A 32 13.98 2.20 14.78
C VAL A 32 13.29 3.55 14.77
N ALA A 33 14.09 4.61 14.88
CA ALA A 33 13.65 5.96 14.64
C ALA A 33 13.39 6.14 13.14
N SER A 34 12.13 6.20 12.72
CA SER A 34 11.74 6.97 11.54
C SER A 34 10.26 7.33 11.53
N MET A 35 10.01 8.51 12.09
CA MET A 35 9.06 9.56 11.70
C MET A 35 7.69 9.18 11.07
N ASN A 36 6.68 9.40 11.91
CA ASN A 36 5.46 10.17 11.67
C ASN A 36 4.24 9.50 11.00
N GLY A 37 3.21 9.26 11.83
CA GLY A 37 1.90 9.86 11.56
C GLY A 37 0.68 8.94 11.54
N GLY A 38 0.04 8.83 12.71
CA GLY A 38 -1.43 8.92 12.85
C GLY A 38 -2.28 7.74 12.37
N GLY A 39 -2.72 6.94 13.34
CA GLY A 39 -3.77 5.94 13.16
C GLY A 39 -5.15 6.54 12.90
N SER A 40 -6.01 5.71 12.32
CA SER A 40 -7.44 5.60 12.63
C SER A 40 -7.93 4.30 11.98
N GLU A 41 -7.91 3.26 12.80
CA GLU A 41 -8.77 2.10 12.63
C GLU A 41 -10.21 2.58 12.82
N SER A 42 -11.10 2.26 11.89
CA SER A 42 -12.53 2.52 12.06
C SER A 42 -13.31 1.39 11.40
N THR A 43 -13.80 0.51 12.26
CA THR A 43 -14.87 -0.45 11.98
C THR A 43 -16.21 0.29 11.79
N ASN A 44 -17.10 -0.35 11.02
CA ASN A 44 -18.45 0.08 10.63
C ASN A 44 -18.59 1.21 9.59
N ILE A 45 -19.14 0.87 8.41
CA ILE A 45 -19.67 1.86 7.46
C ILE A 45 -21.10 1.45 7.10
N ASP A 46 -22.02 2.03 7.88
CA ASP A 46 -23.35 2.39 7.44
C ASP A 46 -23.25 3.44 6.32
N LYS A 47 -24.18 3.40 5.37
CA LYS A 47 -24.23 4.26 4.18
C LYS A 47 -24.54 5.69 4.61
N GLN A 48 -23.53 6.56 4.64
CA GLN A 48 -23.76 8.00 4.58
C GLN A 48 -22.84 8.71 3.58
N HIS A 49 -23.46 9.21 2.52
CA HIS A 49 -22.93 10.24 1.62
C HIS A 49 -22.78 11.56 2.38
N GLN A 50 -21.66 11.70 3.09
CA GLN A 50 -21.29 12.94 3.79
C GLN A 50 -20.25 13.68 2.95
N HIS A 51 -20.64 14.83 2.39
CA HIS A 51 -19.76 15.85 1.80
C HIS A 51 -19.00 16.63 2.89
N HIS A 52 -18.40 15.92 3.83
CA HIS A 52 -17.22 16.40 4.51
C HIS A 52 -16.06 16.30 3.49
N PRO A 53 -15.14 17.26 3.35
CA PRO A 53 -13.94 17.04 2.54
C PRO A 53 -13.09 15.98 3.25
N ARG A 54 -13.48 14.71 3.07
CA ARG A 54 -12.79 13.53 3.56
C ARG A 54 -11.35 13.70 3.09
N LYS A 55 -10.44 13.91 4.03
CA LYS A 55 -9.02 14.12 3.75
C LYS A 55 -8.50 12.88 3.01
N ILE A 56 -8.38 12.98 1.69
CA ILE A 56 -7.92 11.88 0.86
C ILE A 56 -6.46 11.56 1.18
N ASN A 57 -6.15 10.29 1.41
CA ASN A 57 -4.77 9.85 1.49
C ASN A 57 -4.18 9.74 0.08
N CYS A 58 -3.59 10.83 -0.41
CA CYS A 58 -2.99 10.89 -1.74
C CYS A 58 -1.90 9.82 -1.95
N SER A 59 -1.12 9.48 -0.92
CA SER A 59 -0.07 8.47 -1.02
C SER A 59 -0.64 7.10 -1.39
N TYR A 60 -1.66 6.65 -0.65
CA TYR A 60 -2.33 5.37 -0.90
C TYR A 60 -3.12 5.39 -2.22
N ALA A 61 -3.90 6.45 -2.47
CA ALA A 61 -4.70 6.54 -3.69
C ALA A 61 -3.83 6.53 -4.95
N CYS A 62 -2.72 7.29 -4.94
CA CYS A 62 -1.78 7.30 -6.06
C CYS A 62 -0.98 6.00 -6.18
N ALA A 63 -0.70 5.29 -5.08
CA ALA A 63 -0.06 3.98 -5.15
C ALA A 63 -0.95 2.98 -5.90
N ARG A 64 -2.26 2.95 -5.59
CA ARG A 64 -3.22 2.13 -6.34
C ARG A 64 -3.31 2.56 -7.80
N ARG A 65 -3.48 3.85 -8.07
CA ARG A 65 -3.60 4.39 -9.43
C ARG A 65 -2.40 4.04 -10.32
N CYS A 66 -1.20 4.09 -9.76
CA CYS A 66 0.04 3.85 -10.49
C CYS A 66 0.55 2.40 -10.44
N SER A 67 -0.18 1.48 -9.81
CA SER A 67 0.26 0.09 -9.56
C SER A 67 0.64 -0.67 -10.84
N LYS A 68 -0.09 -0.44 -11.94
CA LYS A 68 0.16 -1.04 -13.27
C LYS A 68 0.95 -0.12 -14.23
N SER A 69 1.43 1.03 -13.76
CA SER A 69 2.24 1.91 -14.60
C SER A 69 3.64 1.32 -14.78
N SER A 70 4.15 1.28 -16.02
CA SER A 70 5.54 0.91 -16.29
C SER A 70 6.54 1.89 -15.65
N ARG A 71 6.17 3.17 -15.53
CA ARG A 71 6.97 4.23 -14.92
C ARG A 71 6.37 4.65 -13.57
N LYS A 72 6.36 3.73 -12.60
CA LYS A 72 5.72 3.90 -11.28
C LYS A 72 6.09 5.21 -10.58
N ASN A 73 7.38 5.56 -10.51
CA ASN A 73 7.87 6.76 -9.82
C ASN A 73 7.37 8.05 -10.50
N VAL A 74 7.42 8.11 -11.83
CA VAL A 74 6.93 9.26 -12.61
C VAL A 74 5.42 9.40 -12.44
N CYS A 75 4.68 8.30 -12.53
CA CYS A 75 3.25 8.28 -12.31
C CYS A 75 2.90 8.77 -10.89
N HIS A 76 3.58 8.26 -9.86
CA HIS A 76 3.29 8.60 -8.46
C HIS A 76 3.54 10.09 -8.19
N ARG A 77 4.65 10.65 -8.72
CA ARG A 77 4.97 12.08 -8.61
C ARG A 77 3.88 12.95 -9.25
N ALA A 78 3.49 12.63 -10.48
CA ALA A 78 2.44 13.35 -11.19
C ALA A 78 1.09 13.24 -10.48
N CYS A 79 0.70 12.03 -10.07
CA CYS A 79 -0.55 11.78 -9.35
C CYS A 79 -0.60 12.56 -8.03
N LYS A 80 0.47 12.56 -7.21
CA LYS A 80 0.49 13.30 -5.93
C LYS A 80 0.31 14.80 -6.15
N THR A 81 0.93 15.36 -7.17
CA THR A 81 0.77 16.79 -7.52
C THR A 81 -0.69 17.10 -7.88
N CYS A 82 -1.32 16.25 -8.68
CA CYS A 82 -2.72 16.41 -9.06
C CYS A 82 -3.67 16.20 -7.87
N CYS A 83 -3.38 15.23 -7.01
CA CYS A 83 -4.15 14.92 -5.81
C CYS A 83 -4.06 16.05 -4.79
N ALA A 84 -2.88 16.65 -4.59
CA ALA A 84 -2.71 17.80 -3.69
C ALA A 84 -3.54 19.02 -4.14
N ARG A 85 -3.72 19.21 -5.45
CA ARG A 85 -4.50 20.32 -6.00
C ARG A 85 -6.00 20.06 -6.06
N CYS A 86 -6.39 18.82 -6.38
CA CYS A 86 -7.78 18.47 -6.65
C CYS A 86 -8.45 17.68 -5.53
N HIS A 87 -7.69 17.24 -4.52
CA HIS A 87 -8.15 16.36 -3.43
C HIS A 87 -8.96 15.15 -3.90
N CYS A 88 -8.61 14.60 -5.06
CA CYS A 88 -9.33 13.50 -5.72
C CYS A 88 -8.37 12.70 -6.60
N VAL A 89 -8.51 11.38 -6.61
CA VAL A 89 -7.81 10.45 -7.52
C VAL A 89 -8.83 9.49 -8.11
N PRO A 90 -8.93 9.38 -9.45
CA PRO A 90 -9.90 8.48 -10.08
C PRO A 90 -9.67 7.01 -9.71
N PRO A 91 -10.75 6.19 -9.62
CA PRO A 91 -10.63 4.77 -9.31
C PRO A 91 -9.98 3.98 -10.46
N GLY A 92 -9.41 2.83 -10.12
CA GLY A 92 -8.68 1.96 -11.06
C GLY A 92 -7.29 2.49 -11.41
N THR A 93 -6.62 1.81 -12.34
CA THR A 93 -5.23 2.11 -12.76
C THR A 93 -5.14 2.94 -14.04
N TYR A 94 -6.24 3.09 -14.76
CA TYR A 94 -6.35 3.82 -16.01
C TYR A 94 -7.78 4.36 -16.17
N GLY A 95 -8.00 5.37 -17.02
CA GLY A 95 -9.34 5.87 -17.35
C GLY A 95 -10.09 6.51 -16.17
N ASN A 96 -11.42 6.49 -16.19
CA ASN A 96 -12.32 6.98 -15.13
C ASN A 96 -12.11 8.44 -14.70
N LYS A 97 -11.47 9.26 -15.53
CA LYS A 97 -11.11 10.63 -15.18
C LYS A 97 -12.34 11.51 -14.89
N ASN A 98 -13.51 11.14 -15.43
CA ASN A 98 -14.80 11.79 -15.16
C ASN A 98 -15.19 11.76 -13.67
N ALA A 99 -14.72 10.79 -12.89
CA ALA A 99 -14.95 10.73 -11.46
C ALA A 99 -14.27 11.88 -10.69
N CYS A 100 -13.22 12.48 -11.26
CA CYS A 100 -12.52 13.63 -10.70
C CYS A 100 -12.30 14.71 -11.78
N PRO A 101 -13.28 15.59 -12.06
CA PRO A 101 -13.18 16.57 -13.14
C PRO A 101 -11.98 17.51 -13.04
N CYS A 102 -11.60 17.94 -11.81
CA CYS A 102 -10.39 18.75 -11.60
C CYS A 102 -9.13 17.99 -12.05
N TYR A 103 -9.00 16.72 -11.66
CA TYR A 103 -7.85 15.87 -12.01
C TYR A 103 -7.76 15.67 -13.53
N ALA A 104 -8.91 15.51 -14.20
CA ALA A 104 -8.99 15.34 -15.66
C ALA A 104 -8.58 16.61 -16.45
N ARG A 105 -8.93 17.79 -15.93
CA ARG A 105 -8.73 19.09 -16.60
C ARG A 105 -7.30 19.62 -16.53
N LEU A 106 -6.47 19.13 -15.60
CA LEU A 106 -5.11 19.61 -15.43
C LEU A 106 -4.24 19.24 -16.65
N LYS A 107 -3.63 20.26 -17.25
CA LYS A 107 -2.73 20.14 -18.40
C LYS A 107 -1.31 20.62 -18.06
N THR A 108 -0.33 20.13 -18.80
CA THR A 108 1.03 20.68 -18.81
C THR A 108 1.09 21.94 -19.68
N HIS A 109 2.20 22.67 -19.68
CA HIS A 109 2.40 23.82 -20.59
C HIS A 109 2.24 23.45 -22.07
N GLY A 110 2.56 22.20 -22.45
CA GLY A 110 2.36 21.69 -23.81
C GLY A 110 0.94 21.19 -24.11
N ASN A 111 -0.08 21.63 -23.37
CA ASN A 111 -1.49 21.23 -23.54
C ASN A 111 -1.79 19.72 -23.43
N ARG A 112 -0.86 18.93 -22.91
CA ARG A 112 -1.07 17.48 -22.69
C ARG A 112 -1.68 17.22 -21.31
N PRO A 113 -2.46 16.14 -21.13
CA PRO A 113 -2.93 15.73 -19.81
C PRO A 113 -1.77 15.61 -18.82
N LYS A 114 -1.83 16.34 -17.70
CA LYS A 114 -0.79 16.33 -16.67
C LYS A 114 -0.87 15.11 -15.77
N CYS A 115 -2.09 14.67 -15.48
CA CYS A 115 -2.36 13.65 -14.47
C CYS A 115 -2.55 12.26 -15.10
N PRO A 116 -1.99 11.19 -14.48
CA PRO A 116 -2.06 9.84 -15.01
C PRO A 116 -3.51 9.32 -15.10
#